data_AF-A0A2M6WEE8-F1
#
_entry.id   AF-A0A2M6WEE8-F1
#
_cell.length_a   1.000
_cell.length_b   1.000
_cell.length_c   1.000
_cell.angle_alpha   90.00
_cell.angle_beta   90.00
_cell.angle_gamma   90.00
#
_symmetry.space_group_name_H-M   'P 1'
#
loop_
_entity.id
_entity.type
_entity.pdbx_description
1 polymer ?
#
loop_
_entity_poly.entity_id
_entity_poly.type
_entity_poly.pdbx_seq_one_letter_code
_entity_poly.pdbx_strand_id
1 'polypeptide(L)'
;MDESSHTHETKYRQYFNWNTIVQVGLVGFTTLGFLLTALKLPEYGLLVALISEVFWLYSSYRAWKEANQIGIFITTIVITLILIMGVVNYWFL
;
A
#
# COMPACT_ATOMS: atom_id res chain seq x y z
N MET A 1 -12.40 -20.90 43.13
CA MET A 1 -13.02 -20.87 41.79
C MET A 1 -12.08 -20.05 40.93
N ASP A 2 -11.46 -20.72 39.96
CA ASP A 2 -10.27 -20.25 39.25
C ASP A 2 -10.68 -19.39 38.06
N GLU A 3 -10.52 -18.07 38.20
CA GLU A 3 -10.83 -17.07 37.18
C GLU A 3 -9.66 -16.88 36.19
N SER A 4 -8.56 -17.63 36.36
CA SER A 4 -7.34 -17.50 35.55
C SER A 4 -7.35 -18.37 34.29
N SER A 5 -8.30 -19.30 34.14
CA SER A 5 -8.32 -20.26 33.03
C SER A 5 -9.01 -19.77 31.74
N HIS A 6 -9.72 -18.64 31.76
CA HIS A 6 -10.48 -18.15 30.60
C HIS A 6 -9.80 -17.06 29.77
N THR A 7 -8.64 -16.55 30.19
CA THR A 7 -7.92 -15.46 29.48
C THR A 7 -6.88 -15.97 28.48
N HIS A 8 -6.62 -17.28 28.45
CA HIS A 8 -5.55 -17.85 27.61
C HIS A 8 -6.03 -18.37 26.25
N GLU A 9 -7.33 -18.60 26.03
CA GLU A 9 -7.84 -19.17 24.77
C GLU A 9 -8.26 -18.13 23.71
N THR A 10 -8.42 -16.86 24.05
CA THR A 10 -8.81 -15.81 23.08
C THR A 10 -7.65 -15.26 22.25
N LYS A 11 -6.45 -15.83 22.37
CA LYS A 11 -5.22 -15.32 21.71
C LYS A 11 -4.88 -15.94 20.34
N TYR A 12 -5.68 -16.85 19.81
CA TYR A 12 -5.28 -17.67 18.65
C TYR A 12 -6.02 -17.46 17.33
N ARG A 13 -6.89 -16.44 17.17
CA ARG A 13 -7.73 -16.32 15.96
C ARG A 13 -7.94 -14.92 15.40
N GLN A 14 -6.88 -14.21 15.00
CA GLN A 14 -7.05 -13.14 13.99
C GLN A 14 -5.79 -12.79 13.20
N TYR A 15 -5.11 -13.79 12.60
CA TYR A 15 -3.88 -13.57 11.83
C TYR A 15 -4.08 -13.19 10.35
N PHE A 16 -5.30 -12.80 9.97
CA PHE A 16 -5.55 -12.10 8.70
C PHE A 16 -6.12 -10.71 9.01
N ASN A 17 -5.24 -9.86 9.54
CA ASN A 17 -5.56 -8.47 9.81
C ASN A 17 -5.47 -7.69 8.49
N TRP A 18 -6.49 -6.89 8.17
CA TRP A 18 -6.51 -6.01 7.00
C TRP A 18 -5.22 -5.20 6.84
N ASN A 19 -4.62 -4.79 7.97
CA ASN A 19 -3.34 -4.10 8.00
C ASN A 19 -2.18 -4.91 7.39
N THR A 20 -2.16 -6.22 7.60
CA THR A 20 -1.13 -7.11 7.03
C THR A 20 -1.27 -7.17 5.51
N ILE A 21 -2.50 -7.25 4.98
CA ILE A 21 -2.76 -7.25 3.53
C ILE A 21 -2.26 -5.96 2.91
N VAL A 22 -2.60 -4.82 3.52
CA VAL A 22 -2.18 -3.50 3.05
C VAL A 22 -0.65 -3.38 3.07
N GLN A 23 0.02 -3.80 4.15
CA GLN A 23 1.48 -3.69 4.24
C GLN A 23 2.20 -4.60 3.25
N VAL A 24 1.76 -5.85 3.10
CA VAL A 24 2.34 -6.79 2.13
C VAL A 24 2.09 -6.31 0.71
N GLY A 25 0.86 -5.83 0.42
CA GLY A 25 0.52 -5.25 -0.87
C GLY A 25 1.37 -4.01 -1.19
N LEU A 26 1.46 -3.07 -0.25
CA LEU A 26 2.25 -1.86 -0.40
C LEU A 26 3.72 -2.20 -0.70
N VAL A 27 4.37 -3.01 0.13
CA VAL A 27 5.78 -3.37 -0.07
C VAL A 27 5.98 -4.19 -1.36
N GLY A 28 5.11 -5.17 -1.60
CA GLY A 28 5.19 -6.07 -2.75
C GLY A 28 5.03 -5.33 -4.07
N PHE A 29 3.94 -4.58 -4.23
CA PHE A 29 3.66 -3.84 -5.46
C PHE A 29 4.65 -2.69 -5.68
N THR A 30 5.04 -1.94 -4.64
CA THR A 30 6.03 -0.88 -4.81
C THR A 30 7.39 -1.45 -5.22
N THR A 31 7.86 -2.52 -4.57
CA THR A 31 9.13 -3.16 -4.94
C THR A 31 9.08 -3.73 -6.36
N LEU A 32 7.99 -4.40 -6.73
CA LEU A 32 7.81 -4.95 -8.06
C LEU A 32 7.76 -3.85 -9.14
N GLY A 33 7.08 -2.73 -8.87
CA GLY A 33 7.03 -1.59 -9.78
C GLY A 33 8.42 -1.01 -10.06
N PHE A 34 9.23 -0.84 -9.01
CA PHE A 34 10.62 -0.41 -9.16
C PHE A 34 11.47 -1.46 -9.89
N LEU A 35 11.31 -2.75 -9.57
CA LEU A 35 12.05 -3.83 -10.21
C LEU A 35 11.77 -3.87 -11.72
N LEU A 36 10.51 -3.83 -12.13
CA LEU A 36 10.14 -3.85 -13.55
C LEU A 36 10.67 -2.63 -14.29
N THR A 37 10.57 -1.45 -13.68
CA THR A 37 11.16 -0.22 -14.21
C THR A 37 12.68 -0.37 -14.39
N ALA A 38 13.38 -0.91 -13.39
CA ALA A 38 14.82 -1.13 -13.43
C ALA A 38 15.25 -2.18 -14.47
N LEU A 39 14.41 -3.20 -14.72
CA LEU A 39 14.61 -4.21 -15.75
C LEU A 39 14.31 -3.72 -17.18
N LYS A 40 14.09 -2.41 -17.36
CA LYS A 40 13.72 -1.80 -18.66
C LYS A 40 12.38 -2.31 -19.19
N LEU A 41 11.46 -2.63 -18.29
CA LEU A 41 10.05 -2.91 -18.58
C LEU A 41 9.17 -1.79 -17.98
N PRO A 42 9.36 -0.53 -18.41
CA PRO A 42 8.71 0.64 -17.80
C PRO A 42 7.19 0.60 -17.92
N GLU A 43 6.63 -0.05 -18.95
CA GLU A 43 5.20 -0.26 -19.09
C GLU A 43 4.65 -1.03 -17.89
N TYR A 44 5.15 -2.24 -17.66
CA TYR A 44 4.69 -3.05 -16.56
C TYR A 44 5.05 -2.42 -15.21
N GLY A 45 6.19 -1.73 -15.13
CA GLY A 45 6.59 -0.96 -13.95
C GLY A 45 5.61 0.16 -13.58
N LEU A 46 5.17 0.96 -14.56
CA LEU A 46 4.20 2.05 -14.36
C LEU A 46 2.83 1.53 -13.92
N LEU A 47 2.33 0.46 -14.54
CA LEU A 47 1.04 -0.15 -14.15
C LEU A 47 1.11 -0.72 -12.73
N VAL A 48 2.17 -1.46 -12.40
CA VAL A 48 2.35 -2.05 -11.07
C VAL A 48 2.54 -0.96 -10.01
N ALA A 49 3.29 0.10 -10.32
CA ALA A 49 3.42 1.26 -9.44
C ALA A 49 2.06 1.95 -9.20
N LEU A 50 1.26 2.14 -10.25
CA LEU A 50 -0.08 2.72 -10.14
C LEU A 50 -1.03 1.85 -9.29
N ILE A 51 -0.95 0.52 -9.41
CA ILE A 51 -1.68 -0.40 -8.54
C ILE A 51 -1.22 -0.26 -7.09
N SER A 52 0.09 -0.05 -6.86
CA SER A 52 0.63 0.15 -5.51
C SER A 52 0.04 1.38 -4.81
N GLU A 53 -0.37 2.40 -5.57
CA GLU A 53 -0.97 3.62 -5.02
C GLU A 53 -2.30 3.35 -4.32
N VAL A 54 -3.03 2.29 -4.64
CA VAL A 54 -4.25 1.90 -3.90
C VAL A 54 -3.91 1.63 -2.42
N PHE A 55 -2.78 0.96 -2.17
CA PHE A 55 -2.32 0.68 -0.81
C PHE A 55 -1.71 1.92 -0.16
N TRP A 56 -0.97 2.74 -0.92
CA TRP A 56 -0.44 4.00 -0.41
C TRP A 56 -1.54 4.99 -0.03
N LEU A 57 -2.61 5.12 -0.82
CA LEU A 57 -3.73 6.02 -0.52
C LEU A 57 -4.42 5.62 0.78
N TYR A 58 -4.68 4.32 0.96
CA TYR A 58 -5.24 3.83 2.22
C TYR A 58 -4.29 4.08 3.40
N SER A 59 -3.01 3.70 3.26
CA SER A 59 -2.01 3.80 4.33
C SER A 59 -1.74 5.25 4.73
N SER A 60 -1.61 6.14 3.74
CA SER A 60 -1.34 7.57 3.95
C SER A 60 -2.56 8.31 4.50
N TYR A 61 -3.78 7.97 4.06
CA TYR A 61 -5.01 8.49 4.67
C TYR A 61 -5.09 8.13 6.14
N ARG A 62 -4.83 6.86 6.47
CA ARG A 62 -4.80 6.39 7.86
C ARG A 62 -3.73 7.10 8.69
N ALA A 63 -2.53 7.27 8.14
CA ALA A 63 -1.45 8.03 8.79
C ALA A 63 -1.84 9.50 9.04
N TRP A 64 -2.57 10.12 8.12
CA TRP A 64 -3.13 11.46 8.35
C TRP A 64 -4.16 11.45 9.49
N LYS A 65 -5.10 10.50 9.51
CA LYS A 65 -6.16 10.46 10.54
C LYS A 65 -5.65 10.08 11.92
N GLU A 66 -4.67 9.20 12.03
CA GLU A 66 -4.19 8.64 13.30
C GLU A 66 -2.96 9.37 13.86
N ALA A 67 -2.08 9.86 12.99
CA ALA A 67 -0.80 10.47 13.38
C ALA A 67 -0.65 11.93 12.89
N ASN A 68 -1.71 12.52 12.34
CA ASN A 68 -1.73 13.87 11.77
C ASN A 68 -0.66 14.10 10.68
N GLN A 69 -0.21 13.04 10.02
CA GLN A 69 0.77 13.10 8.94
C GLN A 69 0.10 13.46 7.61
N ILE A 70 -0.40 14.69 7.47
CA ILE A 70 -1.08 15.11 6.24
C ILE A 70 -0.14 15.15 5.02
N GLY A 71 1.15 15.42 5.25
CA GLY A 71 2.14 15.53 4.17
C GLY A 71 2.24 14.26 3.32
N ILE A 72 2.28 13.07 3.96
CA ILE A 72 2.37 11.80 3.23
C ILE A 72 1.13 11.55 2.38
N PHE A 73 -0.06 11.94 2.86
CA PHE A 73 -1.30 11.81 2.11
C PHE A 73 -1.33 12.69 0.86
N ILE A 74 -0.92 13.96 1.00
CA ILE A 74 -0.81 14.89 -0.15
C ILE A 74 0.22 14.37 -1.15
N THR A 75 1.40 13.92 -0.68
CA THR A 75 2.44 13.35 -1.54
C THR A 75 1.92 12.14 -2.30
N THR A 76 1.19 11.23 -1.64
CA THR A 76 0.58 10.07 -2.32
C THR A 76 -0.41 10.51 -3.40
N ILE A 77 -1.29 11.48 -3.14
CA ILE A 77 -2.21 11.99 -4.18
C ILE A 77 -1.42 12.51 -5.39
N VAL A 78 -0.36 13.28 -5.16
CA VAL A 78 0.47 13.82 -6.25
C VAL A 78 1.17 12.71 -7.03
N ILE A 79 1.76 11.71 -6.35
CA ILE A 79 2.39 10.56 -7.00
C ILE A 79 1.38 9.77 -7.82
N THR A 80 0.18 9.53 -7.27
CA THR A 80 -0.91 8.87 -7.99
C THR A 80 -1.22 9.61 -9.30
N LEU A 81 -1.36 10.93 -9.27
CA LEU A 81 -1.59 11.73 -10.48
C LEU A 81 -0.44 11.63 -11.49
N ILE A 82 0.82 11.65 -11.01
CA ILE A 82 2.00 11.49 -11.87
C ILE A 82 2.00 10.12 -12.53
N LEU A 83 1.67 9.04 -11.80
CA LEU A 83 1.62 7.69 -12.35
C LEU A 83 0.46 7.52 -13.34
N ILE A 84 -0.71 8.12 -13.09
CA ILE A 84 -1.80 8.16 -14.05
C ILE A 84 -1.33 8.86 -15.33
N MET A 85 -0.70 10.02 -15.23
CA MET A 85 -0.15 10.73 -16.39
C MET A 85 0.93 9.91 -17.10
N GLY A 86 1.80 9.21 -16.36
CA GLY A 86 2.82 8.33 -16.92
C GLY A 86 2.21 7.16 -17.70
N VAL A 87 1.17 6.52 -17.16
CA VAL A 87 0.42 5.46 -17.85
C VAL A 87 -0.32 6.02 -19.07
N VAL A 88 -0.97 7.18 -18.98
CA VAL A 88 -1.61 7.78 -20.15
C VAL A 88 -0.56 8.11 -21.22
N ASN A 89 0.55 8.72 -20.83
CA ASN A 89 1.61 9.12 -21.74
C ASN A 89 2.26 7.92 -22.42
N TYR A 90 2.48 6.81 -21.72
CA TYR A 90 3.19 5.67 -22.31
C TYR A 90 2.31 4.88 -23.31
N TRP A 91 0.98 4.82 -23.12
CA TRP A 91 0.10 4.03 -23.99
C TRP A 91 -0.67 4.83 -25.04
N PHE A 92 -0.87 6.13 -24.84
CA PHE A 92 -1.75 6.94 -25.69
C PHE A 92 -1.06 8.11 -26.41
N LEU A 93 0.18 8.46 -26.02
CA LEU A 93 0.98 9.53 -26.64
C LEU A 93 2.29 8.96 -27.20
#